data_AF-A0A486T6U6-F1
#
_entry.id   AF-A0A486T6U6-F1
#
_cell.length_a   1.000
_cell.length_b   1.000
_cell.length_c   1.000
_cell.angle_alpha   90.00
_cell.angle_beta   90.00
_cell.angle_gamma   90.00
#
_symmetry.space_group_name_H-M   'P 1'
#
loop_
_entity.id
_entity.type
_entity.pdbx_description
1 polymer ?
#
loop_
_entity_poly.entity_id
_entity_poly.type
_entity_poly.pdbx_seq_one_letter_code
_entity_poly.pdbx_strand_id
1 'polypeptide(L)'
;MERWRSAGLYDLEAHCVQCDAQRLANETLVDCRWHYLRGEEVVIVSHWRMHFTADGTLRLAVDGERAETLPPLPRVGLHFQVADQQAPVSWLGLGPHENYPDRRSSACFARWEQPLAAMTTPYIFPTENGLRCDTQALDWGRWHISGHFHFSVQPWSTRQLMETDHWHKMQAEDGVWITLDGLHMGVGGDDSWTPSVLPQWLLSQTRWHYEVSLRCL
;
A
#
# COMPACT_ATOMS: atom_id res chain seq x y z
N MET A 1 -14.36 -0.25 -11.79
CA MET A 1 -14.87 -0.17 -10.40
C MET A 1 -15.91 -1.26 -10.10
N GLU A 2 -16.93 -1.44 -10.96
CA GLU A 2 -17.98 -2.46 -10.75
C GLU A 2 -17.48 -3.87 -10.45
N ARG A 3 -16.49 -4.39 -11.19
CA ARG A 3 -15.97 -5.76 -10.96
C ARG A 3 -15.45 -5.99 -9.54
N TRP A 4 -14.79 -5.00 -8.94
CA TRP A 4 -14.26 -5.11 -7.57
C TRP A 4 -15.38 -5.05 -6.53
N ARG A 5 -16.39 -4.19 -6.74
CA ARG A 5 -17.59 -4.13 -5.90
C ARG A 5 -18.39 -5.43 -5.97
N SER A 6 -18.68 -5.93 -7.18
CA SER A 6 -19.39 -7.21 -7.36
C SER A 6 -18.62 -8.40 -6.81
N ALA A 7 -17.29 -8.34 -6.80
CA ALA A 7 -16.45 -9.37 -6.19
C ALA A 7 -16.34 -9.26 -4.66
N GLY A 8 -16.87 -8.19 -4.05
CA GLY A 8 -16.85 -7.96 -2.60
C GLY A 8 -15.50 -7.52 -2.05
N LEU A 9 -14.56 -7.04 -2.88
CA LEU A 9 -13.19 -6.72 -2.42
C LEU A 9 -13.13 -5.60 -1.37
N TYR A 10 -14.12 -4.71 -1.33
CA TYR A 10 -14.18 -3.61 -0.37
C TYR A 10 -14.76 -4.01 0.98
N ASP A 11 -15.42 -5.17 1.03
CA ASP A 11 -16.23 -5.62 2.17
C ASP A 11 -15.67 -6.92 2.77
N LEU A 12 -14.40 -7.24 2.49
CA LEU A 12 -13.77 -8.44 3.01
C LEU A 12 -13.56 -8.35 4.52
N GLU A 13 -13.97 -9.38 5.25
CA GLU A 13 -13.71 -9.50 6.69
C GLU A 13 -12.37 -10.19 6.92
N ALA A 14 -11.48 -9.56 7.68
CA ALA A 14 -10.14 -10.09 7.97
C ALA A 14 -10.12 -10.84 9.31
N HIS A 15 -9.87 -12.15 9.28
CA HIS A 15 -9.77 -13.00 10.46
C HIS A 15 -8.33 -13.51 10.64
N CYS A 16 -7.71 -13.21 11.78
CA CYS A 16 -6.46 -13.85 12.18
C CYS A 16 -6.77 -15.26 12.70
N VAL A 17 -6.36 -16.28 11.94
CA VAL A 17 -6.67 -17.69 12.25
C VAL A 17 -5.52 -18.40 12.96
N GLN A 18 -4.33 -17.82 12.92
CA GLN A 18 -3.14 -18.30 13.63
C GLN A 18 -2.25 -17.09 13.95
N CYS A 19 -1.72 -17.04 15.17
CA CYS A 19 -0.76 -16.03 15.61
C CYS A 19 0.15 -16.67 16.66
N ASP A 20 1.36 -17.01 16.24
CA ASP A 20 2.38 -17.63 17.09
C ASP A 20 3.52 -16.66 17.31
N ALA A 21 4.01 -16.56 18.54
CA ALA A 21 5.15 -15.72 18.88
C ALA A 21 6.26 -16.57 19.52
N GLN A 22 7.47 -16.43 19.00
CA GLN A 22 8.68 -17.04 19.55
C GLN A 22 9.66 -15.96 19.97
N ARG A 23 10.05 -15.98 21.25
CA ARG A 23 11.13 -15.15 21.75
C ARG A 23 12.46 -15.87 21.55
N LEU A 24 13.38 -15.22 20.84
CA LEU A 24 14.79 -15.60 20.76
C LEU A 24 15.60 -14.76 21.76
N ALA A 25 16.90 -14.96 21.86
CA ALA A 25 17.75 -14.31 22.88
C ALA A 25 17.57 -12.77 22.91
N ASN A 26 17.62 -12.11 21.75
CA ASN A 26 17.53 -10.65 21.63
C ASN A 26 16.46 -10.19 20.63
N GLU A 27 15.62 -11.11 20.15
CA GLU A 27 14.73 -10.89 19.01
C GLU A 27 13.39 -11.57 19.26
N THR A 28 12.35 -11.15 18.55
CA THR A 28 11.04 -11.81 18.59
C THR A 28 10.59 -12.11 17.19
N LEU A 29 10.17 -13.35 16.95
CA LEU A 29 9.50 -13.77 15.73
C LEU A 29 7.99 -13.86 16.03
N VAL A 30 7.17 -13.30 15.14
CA VAL A 30 5.71 -13.44 15.18
C VAL A 30 5.24 -13.90 13.80
N ASP A 31 4.54 -15.02 13.78
CA ASP A 31 3.98 -15.64 12.59
C ASP A 31 2.45 -15.55 12.65
N CYS A 32 1.84 -14.81 11.72
CA CYS A 32 0.39 -14.68 11.64
C CYS A 32 -0.16 -15.22 10.32
N ARG A 33 -1.27 -15.94 10.37
CA ARG A 33 -2.07 -16.28 9.19
C ARG A 33 -3.41 -15.57 9.25
N TRP A 34 -3.76 -14.95 8.14
CA TRP A 34 -5.00 -14.20 7.97
C TRP A 34 -5.83 -14.79 6.85
N HIS A 35 -7.11 -14.96 7.10
CA HIS A 35 -8.11 -15.23 6.09
C HIS A 35 -8.91 -13.96 5.85
N TYR A 36 -9.13 -13.61 4.58
CA TYR A 36 -10.05 -12.55 4.20
C TYR A 36 -11.27 -13.20 3.55
N LEU A 37 -12.43 -12.96 4.14
CA LEU A 37 -13.66 -13.64 3.81
C LEU A 37 -14.62 -12.75 3.04
N ARG A 38 -15.30 -13.35 2.07
CA ARG A 38 -16.50 -12.80 1.44
C ARG A 38 -17.70 -13.62 1.92
N GLY A 39 -18.42 -13.10 2.91
CA GLY A 39 -19.36 -13.92 3.68
C GLY A 39 -18.60 -15.02 4.42
N GLU A 40 -18.91 -16.29 4.16
CA GLU A 40 -18.21 -17.43 4.77
C GLU A 40 -17.05 -17.98 3.90
N GLU A 41 -16.89 -17.48 2.67
CA GLU A 41 -15.88 -17.96 1.72
C GLU A 41 -14.54 -17.27 1.96
N VAL A 42 -13.48 -18.03 2.22
CA VAL A 42 -12.10 -17.51 2.25
C VAL A 42 -11.63 -17.26 0.82
N VAL A 43 -11.46 -15.99 0.46
CA VAL A 43 -11.07 -15.57 -0.90
C VAL A 43 -9.64 -15.06 -1.00
N ILE A 44 -9.03 -14.67 0.12
CA ILE A 44 -7.60 -14.35 0.22
C ILE A 44 -7.04 -14.96 1.51
N VAL A 45 -5.83 -15.49 1.44
CA VAL A 45 -5.03 -15.90 2.59
C VAL A 45 -3.72 -15.12 2.57
N SER A 46 -3.26 -14.65 3.73
CA SER A 46 -1.90 -14.09 3.85
C SER A 46 -1.16 -14.66 5.06
N HIS A 47 0.15 -14.86 4.91
CA HIS A 47 1.06 -15.28 5.96
C HIS A 47 2.07 -14.17 6.19
N TRP A 48 2.04 -13.62 7.40
CA TRP A 48 2.88 -12.52 7.84
C TRP A 48 3.97 -13.09 8.76
N ARG A 49 5.23 -12.89 8.37
CA ARG A 49 6.40 -13.26 9.13
C ARG A 49 7.07 -11.99 9.62
N MET A 50 6.92 -11.71 10.90
CA MET A 50 7.40 -10.50 11.55
C MET A 50 8.62 -10.82 12.43
N HIS A 51 9.75 -10.21 12.12
CA HIS A 51 10.98 -10.31 12.90
C HIS A 51 11.31 -8.96 13.53
N PHE A 52 11.13 -8.89 14.85
CA PHE A 52 11.51 -7.75 15.67
C PHE A 52 12.96 -7.93 16.13
N THR A 53 13.87 -7.15 15.55
CA THR A 53 15.30 -7.19 15.82
C THR A 53 15.67 -6.40 17.07
N ALA A 54 16.88 -6.66 17.60
CA ALA A 54 17.39 -5.98 18.80
C ALA A 54 17.55 -4.46 18.64
N ASP A 55 17.71 -3.96 17.42
CA ASP A 55 17.84 -2.53 17.11
C ASP A 55 16.49 -1.80 16.93
N GLY A 56 15.38 -2.51 17.18
CA GLY A 56 14.02 -1.98 17.08
C GLY A 56 13.43 -1.99 15.67
N THR A 57 14.07 -2.67 14.71
CA THR A 57 13.52 -2.83 13.36
C THR A 57 12.51 -3.98 13.34
N LEU A 58 11.36 -3.74 12.70
CA LEU A 58 10.44 -4.78 12.26
C LEU A 58 10.78 -5.15 10.82
N ARG A 59 11.27 -6.37 10.58
CA ARG A 59 11.34 -6.95 9.24
C ARG A 59 10.09 -7.76 9.00
N LEU A 60 9.31 -7.37 8.00
CA LEU A 60 8.05 -7.99 7.65
C LEU A 60 8.19 -8.64 6.27
N ALA A 61 7.94 -9.95 6.21
CA ALA A 61 7.72 -10.67 4.97
C ALA A 61 6.26 -11.12 4.90
N VAL A 62 5.59 -10.85 3.78
CA VAL A 62 4.19 -11.22 3.56
C VAL A 62 4.08 -12.04 2.29
N ASP A 63 3.64 -13.28 2.45
CA ASP A 63 3.15 -14.11 1.36
C ASP A 63 1.63 -14.03 1.34
N GLY A 64 1.04 -14.14 0.16
CA GLY A 64 -0.40 -14.33 0.08
C GLY A 64 -0.84 -15.04 -1.18
N GLU A 65 -2.06 -15.53 -1.10
CA GLU A 65 -2.76 -16.21 -2.16
C GLU A 65 -4.19 -15.68 -2.25
N ARG A 66 -4.70 -15.50 -3.46
CA ARG A 66 -6.09 -15.15 -3.73
C ARG A 66 -6.77 -16.24 -4.54
N ALA A 67 -8.08 -16.39 -4.36
CA ALA A 67 -8.91 -17.21 -5.22
C ALA A 67 -8.85 -16.73 -6.68
N GLU A 68 -8.81 -17.67 -7.62
CA GLU A 68 -8.85 -17.40 -9.07
C GLU A 68 -10.15 -16.70 -9.51
N THR A 69 -11.22 -16.87 -8.73
CA THR A 69 -12.52 -16.24 -8.95
C THR A 69 -12.49 -14.73 -8.71
N LEU A 70 -11.51 -14.22 -7.98
CA LEU A 70 -11.35 -12.78 -7.80
C LEU A 70 -10.82 -12.13 -9.10
N PRO A 71 -11.29 -10.94 -9.46
CA PRO A 71 -10.63 -10.14 -10.48
C PRO A 71 -9.19 -9.79 -10.05
N PRO A 72 -8.33 -9.33 -10.98
CA PRO A 72 -7.03 -8.78 -10.63
C PRO A 72 -7.14 -7.76 -9.50
N LEU A 73 -6.27 -7.88 -8.50
CA LEU A 73 -6.29 -7.01 -7.32
C LEU A 73 -5.82 -5.60 -7.71
N PRO A 74 -6.40 -4.53 -7.12
CA PRO A 74 -5.94 -3.16 -7.37
C PRO A 74 -4.55 -2.89 -6.77
N ARG A 75 -4.26 -3.49 -5.62
CA ARG A 75 -2.97 -3.44 -4.92
C ARG A 75 -2.83 -4.60 -3.95
N VAL A 76 -1.61 -4.85 -3.52
CA VAL A 76 -1.24 -5.76 -2.44
C VAL A 76 -0.17 -5.07 -1.60
N GLY A 77 -0.49 -4.84 -0.34
CA GLY A 77 0.35 -4.03 0.54
C GLY A 77 -0.22 -3.95 1.93
N LEU A 78 0.30 -2.98 2.68
CA LEU A 78 -0.16 -2.60 4.00
C LEU A 78 -0.40 -1.10 4.04
N HIS A 79 -1.40 -0.69 4.80
CA HIS A 79 -1.64 0.72 5.08
C HIS A 79 -1.88 0.88 6.58
N PHE A 80 -1.42 1.99 7.14
CA PHE A 80 -1.60 2.30 8.55
C PHE A 80 -1.59 3.81 8.75
N GLN A 81 -2.31 4.27 9.77
CA GLN A 81 -2.37 5.68 10.13
C GLN A 81 -1.36 5.97 11.25
N VAL A 82 -0.65 7.09 11.12
CA VAL A 82 0.32 7.58 12.10
C VAL A 82 0.04 9.04 12.43
N ALA A 83 0.59 9.53 13.54
CA ALA A 83 0.56 10.97 13.83
C ALA A 83 1.31 11.76 12.74
N ASP A 84 0.88 13.00 12.46
CA ASP A 84 1.66 13.89 11.61
C ASP A 84 3.05 14.11 12.21
N GLN A 85 4.07 13.92 11.38
CA GLN A 85 5.48 14.04 11.76
C GLN A 85 5.99 15.47 11.68
N GLN A 86 5.24 16.40 11.07
CA GLN A 86 5.65 17.80 10.86
C GLN A 86 7.04 17.91 10.20
N ALA A 87 7.36 16.97 9.32
CA ALA A 87 8.65 16.81 8.64
C ALA A 87 8.43 16.65 7.14
N PRO A 88 9.42 16.99 6.29
CA PRO A 88 9.37 16.64 4.88
C PRO A 88 9.44 15.12 4.68
N VAL A 89 8.78 14.64 3.63
CA VAL A 89 8.82 13.24 3.20
C VAL A 89 10.01 13.08 2.26
N SER A 90 10.98 12.25 2.65
CA SER A 90 12.17 11.93 1.86
C SER A 90 12.13 10.49 1.39
N TRP A 91 12.50 10.21 0.14
CA TRP A 91 12.54 8.85 -0.37
C TRP A 91 13.63 8.62 -1.40
N LEU A 92 14.14 7.40 -1.48
CA LEU A 92 15.01 6.92 -2.55
C LEU A 92 14.17 6.05 -3.49
N GLY A 93 13.85 6.56 -4.67
CA GLY A 93 12.95 5.89 -5.59
C GLY A 93 12.59 6.75 -6.80
N LEU A 94 11.53 6.38 -7.50
CA LEU A 94 11.03 7.16 -8.63
C LEU A 94 10.29 8.42 -8.17
N GLY A 95 10.60 9.55 -8.80
CA GLY A 95 10.01 10.84 -8.48
C GLY A 95 10.46 11.98 -9.41
N PRO A 96 10.22 13.25 -9.04
CA PRO A 96 9.60 13.68 -7.77
C PRO A 96 8.07 13.57 -7.78
N HIS A 97 7.44 13.55 -8.95
CA HIS A 97 5.98 13.54 -9.15
C HIS A 97 5.36 12.15 -9.01
N GLU A 98 4.03 12.14 -8.90
CA GLU A 98 3.20 10.93 -8.87
C GLU A 98 3.47 10.03 -10.07
N ASN A 99 3.71 8.75 -9.81
CA ASN A 99 3.98 7.75 -10.82
C ASN A 99 3.39 6.39 -10.44
N TYR A 100 2.95 5.65 -11.44
CA TYR A 100 2.31 4.33 -11.34
C TYR A 100 3.02 3.33 -12.26
N PRO A 101 2.82 2.01 -12.09
CA PRO A 101 3.55 0.98 -12.86
C PRO A 101 3.58 1.22 -14.37
N ASP A 102 2.44 1.61 -14.94
CA ASP A 102 2.23 1.90 -16.36
C ASP A 102 2.43 3.39 -16.74
N ARG A 103 2.71 4.26 -15.76
CA ARG A 103 2.90 5.71 -15.93
C ARG A 103 4.05 6.22 -15.07
N ARG A 104 5.27 5.75 -15.37
CA ARG A 104 6.49 6.10 -14.60
C ARG A 104 7.72 6.44 -15.43
N SER A 105 7.65 6.38 -16.76
CA SER A 105 8.82 6.60 -17.64
C SER A 105 9.45 8.00 -17.53
N SER A 106 8.69 9.00 -17.10
CA SER A 106 9.20 10.37 -16.85
C SER A 106 9.79 10.57 -15.46
N ALA A 107 9.58 9.63 -14.53
CA ALA A 107 10.10 9.71 -13.18
C ALA A 107 11.55 9.24 -13.14
N CYS A 108 12.40 9.99 -12.44
CA CYS A 108 13.81 9.64 -12.27
C CYS A 108 14.03 8.94 -10.94
N PHE A 109 14.90 7.92 -10.94
CA PHE A 109 15.33 7.27 -9.71
C PHE A 109 16.41 8.13 -9.02
N ALA A 110 16.07 8.71 -7.87
CA ALA A 110 16.98 9.55 -7.09
C ALA A 110 16.54 9.62 -5.63
N ARG A 111 17.31 10.35 -4.81
CA ARG A 111 16.84 10.81 -3.50
C ARG A 111 16.01 12.07 -3.70
N TRP A 112 14.75 12.01 -3.29
CA TRP A 112 13.80 13.12 -3.35
C TRP A 112 13.38 13.54 -1.95
N GLU A 113 12.96 14.78 -1.82
CA GLU A 113 12.36 15.33 -0.61
C GLU A 113 11.26 16.30 -1.00
N GLN A 114 10.09 16.20 -0.36
CA GLN A 114 8.94 17.08 -0.57
C GLN A 114 8.20 17.34 0.75
N PRO A 115 7.55 18.52 0.91
CA PRO A 115 6.61 18.71 2.01
C PRO A 115 5.42 17.74 1.85
N LEU A 116 4.78 17.34 2.96
CA LEU A 116 3.61 16.44 2.94
C LEU A 116 2.52 16.92 1.96
N ALA A 117 2.27 18.23 1.90
CA ALA A 117 1.27 18.81 1.00
C ALA A 117 1.56 18.61 -0.50
N ALA A 118 2.81 18.33 -0.89
CA ALA A 118 3.20 18.04 -2.27
C ALA A 118 3.18 16.54 -2.61
N MET A 119 2.92 15.68 -1.63
CA MET A 119 2.75 14.23 -1.86
C MET A 119 1.42 13.90 -2.51
N THR A 120 0.47 14.82 -2.43
CA THR A 120 -0.90 14.69 -2.92
C THR A 120 -1.10 15.30 -4.30
N THR A 121 -1.86 14.63 -5.16
CA THR A 121 -2.39 15.22 -6.40
C THR A 121 -3.87 15.55 -6.23
N PRO A 122 -4.25 16.85 -6.20
CA PRO A 122 -5.62 17.26 -5.89
C PRO A 122 -6.55 17.15 -7.12
N TYR A 123 -6.81 15.92 -7.57
CA TYR A 123 -7.76 15.65 -8.65
C TYR A 123 -9.16 16.15 -8.25
N ILE A 124 -9.84 16.87 -9.15
CA ILE A 124 -11.16 17.48 -8.88
C ILE A 124 -12.14 16.44 -8.33
N PHE A 125 -12.20 15.27 -8.97
CA PHE A 125 -12.87 14.08 -8.44
C PHE A 125 -11.84 13.23 -7.70
N PRO A 126 -11.91 13.15 -6.35
CA PRO A 126 -10.93 12.41 -5.56
C PRO A 126 -10.84 10.94 -5.93
N THR A 127 -9.61 10.44 -6.03
CA THR A 127 -9.28 9.04 -6.29
C THR A 127 -7.95 8.70 -5.61
N GLU A 128 -7.51 7.43 -5.67
CA GLU A 128 -6.13 7.10 -5.32
C GLU A 128 -5.15 8.00 -6.08
N ASN A 129 -4.23 8.60 -5.32
CA ASN A 129 -3.24 9.54 -5.85
C ASN A 129 -1.98 9.53 -4.97
N GLY A 130 -0.93 10.16 -5.48
CA GLY A 130 0.33 10.37 -4.79
C GLY A 130 1.26 9.16 -4.75
N LEU A 131 0.98 8.08 -5.47
CA LEU A 131 1.87 6.91 -5.49
C LEU A 131 3.27 7.28 -6.02
N ARG A 132 4.30 6.70 -5.42
CA ARG A 132 5.70 6.68 -5.89
C ARG A 132 6.13 5.22 -6.02
N CYS A 133 6.50 4.80 -7.23
CA CYS A 133 6.91 3.42 -7.49
C CYS A 133 8.40 3.17 -7.20
N ASP A 134 8.77 1.89 -7.18
CA ASP A 134 10.13 1.36 -7.04
C ASP A 134 10.99 2.08 -5.99
N THR A 135 10.42 2.28 -4.80
CA THR A 135 11.07 2.94 -3.68
C THR A 135 11.86 1.94 -2.85
N GLN A 136 13.10 2.31 -2.53
CA GLN A 136 14.02 1.53 -1.71
C GLN A 136 14.10 2.00 -0.26
N ALA A 137 13.85 3.29 -0.03
CA ALA A 137 13.82 3.89 1.29
C ALA A 137 12.79 5.03 1.34
N LEU A 138 12.05 5.11 2.45
CA LEU A 138 11.14 6.19 2.80
C LEU A 138 11.48 6.65 4.23
N ASP A 139 11.76 7.94 4.37
CA ASP A 139 12.14 8.60 5.60
C ASP A 139 11.13 9.74 5.87
N TRP A 140 10.40 9.66 6.98
CA TRP A 140 9.44 10.70 7.38
C TRP A 140 9.34 10.84 8.90
N GLY A 141 9.89 11.94 9.43
CA GLY A 141 10.02 12.13 10.87
C GLY A 141 10.79 10.97 11.51
N ARG A 142 10.11 10.24 12.40
CA ARG A 142 10.67 9.06 13.07
C ARG A 142 10.58 7.75 12.28
N TRP A 143 9.85 7.74 11.17
CA TRP A 143 9.64 6.53 10.37
C TRP A 143 10.75 6.37 9.35
N HIS A 144 11.46 5.25 9.44
CA HIS A 144 12.45 4.80 8.48
C HIS A 144 12.01 3.47 7.92
N ILE A 145 11.68 3.45 6.63
CA ILE A 145 11.12 2.28 5.95
C ILE A 145 12.04 1.94 4.79
N SER A 146 12.43 0.68 4.65
CA SER A 146 13.30 0.21 3.56
C SER A 146 12.84 -1.12 3.00
N GLY A 147 13.09 -1.36 1.71
CA GLY A 147 12.66 -2.58 1.03
C GLY A 147 12.58 -2.36 -0.48
N HIS A 148 11.63 -3.00 -1.14
CA HIS A 148 11.25 -2.65 -2.51
C HIS A 148 9.74 -2.57 -2.58
N PHE A 149 9.22 -1.35 -2.63
CA PHE A 149 7.78 -1.08 -2.51
C PHE A 149 7.36 0.13 -3.34
N HIS A 150 6.06 0.30 -3.52
CA HIS A 150 5.44 1.55 -3.91
C HIS A 150 4.84 2.19 -2.66
N PHE A 151 4.77 3.51 -2.59
CA PHE A 151 4.19 4.16 -1.42
C PHE A 151 3.38 5.40 -1.75
N SER A 152 2.47 5.73 -0.84
CA SER A 152 1.85 7.04 -0.73
C SER A 152 1.80 7.48 0.73
N VAL A 153 1.87 8.79 0.97
CA VAL A 153 1.70 9.42 2.29
C VAL A 153 0.62 10.47 2.15
N GLN A 154 -0.54 10.27 2.79
CA GLN A 154 -1.75 11.06 2.54
C GLN A 154 -2.46 11.44 3.84
N PRO A 155 -2.95 12.68 4.00
CA PRO A 155 -3.77 13.08 5.16
C PRO A 155 -5.23 12.60 5.07
N TRP A 156 -5.59 11.78 4.07
CA TRP A 156 -6.92 11.23 3.88
C TRP A 156 -6.85 9.72 3.69
N SER A 157 -7.84 9.01 4.23
CA SER A 157 -7.99 7.57 4.01
C SER A 157 -8.47 7.26 2.59
N THR A 158 -8.20 6.03 2.13
CA THR A 158 -8.79 5.49 0.90
C THR A 158 -10.32 5.55 0.94
N ARG A 159 -10.92 5.34 2.13
CA ARG A 159 -12.37 5.46 2.32
C ARG A 159 -12.85 6.88 1.99
N GLN A 160 -12.21 7.89 2.54
CA GLN A 160 -12.61 9.28 2.31
C GLN A 160 -12.46 9.68 0.82
N LEU A 161 -11.37 9.25 0.18
CA LEU A 161 -11.15 9.44 -1.26
C LEU A 161 -12.26 8.79 -2.10
N MET A 162 -12.80 7.63 -1.67
CA MET A 162 -13.89 6.94 -2.38
C MET A 162 -15.27 7.55 -2.15
N GLU A 163 -15.51 8.14 -0.97
CA GLU A 163 -16.82 8.67 -0.56
C GLU A 163 -17.00 10.16 -0.92
N THR A 164 -15.90 10.87 -1.20
CA THR A 164 -15.93 12.30 -1.50
C THR A 164 -15.98 12.55 -3.01
N ASP A 165 -16.96 13.33 -3.47
CA ASP A 165 -17.18 13.59 -4.89
C ASP A 165 -16.34 14.76 -5.46
N HIS A 166 -15.85 15.67 -4.62
CA HIS A 166 -15.10 16.86 -5.03
C HIS A 166 -13.99 17.21 -4.04
N TRP A 167 -12.81 17.53 -4.57
CA TRP A 167 -11.60 17.80 -3.77
C TRP A 167 -11.78 18.83 -2.66
N HIS A 168 -12.52 19.91 -2.90
CA HIS A 168 -12.73 20.97 -1.91
C HIS A 168 -13.54 20.52 -0.67
N LYS A 169 -14.16 19.34 -0.72
CA LYS A 169 -14.89 18.72 0.40
C LYS A 169 -14.01 17.77 1.23
N MET A 170 -12.79 17.46 0.77
CA MET A 170 -11.85 16.62 1.51
C MET A 170 -11.46 17.30 2.82
N GLN A 171 -11.41 16.52 3.90
CA GLN A 171 -11.07 16.96 5.24
C GLN A 171 -9.91 16.11 5.76
N ALA A 172 -8.78 16.75 6.05
CA ALA A 172 -7.65 16.05 6.64
C ALA A 172 -8.10 15.32 7.92
N GLU A 173 -7.66 14.08 8.06
CA GLU A 173 -7.96 13.25 9.23
C GLU A 173 -6.97 13.55 10.37
N ASP A 174 -7.24 13.05 11.57
CA ASP A 174 -6.40 13.30 12.77
C ASP A 174 -4.95 12.80 12.62
N GLY A 175 -4.72 11.89 11.67
CA GLY A 175 -3.40 11.38 11.33
C GLY A 175 -3.18 11.28 9.83
N VAL A 176 -2.01 10.78 9.46
CA VAL A 176 -1.58 10.62 8.08
C VAL A 176 -1.44 9.14 7.77
N TRP A 177 -2.00 8.74 6.64
CA TRP A 177 -1.94 7.38 6.13
C TRP A 177 -0.64 7.16 5.37
N ILE A 178 0.10 6.13 5.77
CA ILE A 178 1.21 5.57 5.00
C ILE A 178 0.69 4.29 4.34
N THR A 179 0.74 4.25 3.02
CA THR A 179 0.48 3.03 2.23
C THR A 179 1.81 2.52 1.69
N LEU A 180 2.09 1.23 1.88
CA LEU A 180 3.26 0.52 1.36
C LEU A 180 2.78 -0.70 0.56
N ASP A 181 2.85 -0.59 -0.75
CA ASP A 181 2.42 -1.65 -1.67
C ASP A 181 3.62 -2.43 -2.17
N GLY A 182 3.62 -3.75 -1.94
CA GLY A 182 4.54 -4.64 -2.62
C GLY A 182 4.20 -4.77 -4.11
N LEU A 183 2.91 -4.66 -4.43
CA LEU A 183 2.38 -4.69 -5.80
C LEU A 183 1.25 -3.66 -5.95
N HIS A 184 1.26 -2.89 -7.03
CA HIS A 184 0.13 -2.01 -7.39
C HIS A 184 -0.25 -2.28 -8.85
N MET A 185 -1.54 -2.29 -9.16
CA MET A 185 -2.03 -2.37 -10.54
C MET A 185 -1.76 -1.05 -11.27
N GLY A 186 -1.56 -1.11 -12.59
CA GLY A 186 -1.52 0.09 -13.45
C GLY A 186 -2.82 0.88 -13.44
N VAL A 187 -2.77 2.15 -13.84
CA VAL A 187 -3.93 3.05 -13.87
C VAL A 187 -4.72 3.00 -15.18
N GLY A 188 -4.09 2.57 -16.29
CA GLY A 188 -4.68 2.55 -17.62
C GLY A 188 -4.79 3.96 -18.21
N GLY A 189 -5.67 4.12 -19.20
CA GLY A 189 -5.96 5.43 -19.79
C GLY A 189 -6.01 5.48 -21.32
N ASP A 190 -5.92 4.35 -22.03
CA ASP A 190 -6.17 4.31 -23.49
C ASP A 190 -7.56 4.90 -23.81
N ASP A 191 -8.54 4.58 -22.96
CA ASP A 191 -9.77 5.33 -22.77
C ASP A 191 -10.22 5.26 -21.30
N SER A 192 -11.30 5.97 -20.97
CA SER A 192 -11.87 6.03 -19.60
C SER A 192 -13.29 5.48 -19.49
N TRP A 193 -13.75 4.69 -20.46
CA TRP A 193 -15.10 4.10 -20.48
C TRP A 193 -15.09 2.58 -20.69
N THR A 194 -13.92 1.98 -20.94
CA THR A 194 -13.69 0.54 -20.94
C THR A 194 -12.45 0.18 -20.07
N PRO A 195 -12.29 -1.08 -19.65
CA PRO A 195 -11.07 -1.51 -18.97
C PRO A 195 -9.84 -1.33 -19.88
N SER A 196 -8.92 -0.44 -19.49
CA SER A 196 -7.78 -0.02 -20.32
C SER A 196 -6.41 -0.28 -19.69
N VAL A 197 -6.34 -1.03 -18.58
CA VAL A 197 -5.06 -1.48 -18.01
C VAL A 197 -4.57 -2.69 -18.81
N LEU A 198 -3.39 -2.56 -19.43
CA LEU A 198 -2.81 -3.64 -20.23
C LEU A 198 -2.46 -4.87 -19.36
N PRO A 199 -2.50 -6.10 -19.90
CA PRO A 199 -2.32 -7.33 -19.13
C PRO A 199 -1.07 -7.39 -18.26
N GLN A 200 0.05 -6.82 -18.72
CA GLN A 200 1.32 -6.80 -17.97
C GLN A 200 1.29 -5.91 -16.73
N TRP A 201 0.30 -5.03 -16.61
CA TRP A 201 0.11 -4.14 -15.46
C TRP A 201 -1.07 -4.56 -14.58
N LEU A 202 -1.74 -5.67 -14.91
CA LEU A 202 -2.74 -6.30 -14.06
C LEU A 202 -2.07 -7.21 -13.03
N LEU A 203 -2.55 -7.17 -11.78
CA LEU A 203 -2.14 -8.13 -10.75
C LEU A 203 -2.92 -9.44 -10.91
N SER A 204 -2.64 -10.16 -11.98
CA SER A 204 -3.36 -11.38 -12.37
C SER A 204 -2.83 -12.63 -11.67
N GLN A 205 -1.60 -12.58 -11.15
CA GLN A 205 -1.04 -13.65 -10.33
C GLN A 205 -1.95 -13.99 -9.14
N THR A 206 -2.02 -15.27 -8.80
CA THR A 206 -2.79 -15.75 -7.65
C THR A 206 -1.98 -15.76 -6.38
N ARG A 207 -0.65 -15.67 -6.47
CA ARG A 207 0.28 -15.64 -5.35
C ARG A 207 1.20 -14.43 -5.42
N TRP A 208 1.60 -13.93 -4.26
CA TRP A 208 2.57 -12.85 -4.14
C TRP A 208 3.46 -13.03 -2.93
N HIS A 209 4.57 -12.32 -2.96
CA HIS A 209 5.50 -12.17 -1.86
C HIS A 209 6.07 -10.75 -1.89
N TYR A 210 6.15 -10.10 -0.73
CA TYR A 210 6.90 -8.84 -0.59
C TYR A 210 7.50 -8.72 0.81
N GLU A 211 8.57 -7.94 0.92
CA GLU A 211 9.25 -7.68 2.18
C GLU A 211 9.46 -6.18 2.38
N VAL A 212 9.32 -5.74 3.63
CA VAL A 212 9.61 -4.37 4.05
C VAL A 212 10.15 -4.36 5.46
N SER A 213 11.09 -3.47 5.73
CA SER A 213 11.61 -3.20 7.06
C SER A 213 11.12 -1.84 7.53
N LEU A 214 10.57 -1.78 8.74
CA LEU A 214 10.08 -0.56 9.38
C LEU A 214 10.86 -0.36 10.67
N ARG A 215 11.36 0.85 10.88
CA ARG A 215 11.97 1.28 12.12
C ARG A 215 11.39 2.62 12.54
N CYS A 216 11.13 2.75 13.83
CA CYS A 216 10.52 3.93 14.42
C CYS A 216 11.44 4.42 15.55
N LEU A 217 12.06 5.59 15.39
CA LEU A 217 12.97 6.18 16.39
C LEU A 217 12.27 7.16 17.34
#